data_AF-A0A6P6DL11-F1
#
_entry.id   AF-A0A6P6DL11-F1
#
_cell.length_a   1.000
_cell.length_b   1.000
_cell.length_c   1.000
_cell.angle_alpha   90.00
_cell.angle_beta   90.00
_cell.angle_gamma   90.00
#
_symmetry.space_group_name_H-M   'P 1'
#
loop_
_entity.id
_entity.type
_entity.pdbx_description
1 polymer ?
#
loop_
_entity_poly.entity_id
_entity_poly.type
_entity_poly.pdbx_seq_one_letter_code
_entity_poly.pdbx_strand_id
1 'polypeptide(L)'
;MATPGNLGSSVLASKTKTKKKHFVAQKVKLFRASDPLLSVLMWGVNHSINELSHVQIPVMLMPDDFKAYSKIKVDNHLFNKENMPSHFKFKEYCPMVFRNLRERFGIDDQDFQNSLTRSAPLPNDSQARSGARFHTSYDKRYVIKTITGEDVAEMHNILKKYHQYIVECHGITLLPQFLGMYRLNVDGVEIYVIVTRNVFSHRLSVYRKYDLKGSTVAREASDKEKAKELPTLKDNDFINEGQKIYIDDNNKKMFLEKLKKDVEIRLGKRCTSWPLLTSLLIMMQRKKLPMLQKLLNTGLERRSQP
;
A
#
# COMPACT_ATOMS: atom_id res chain seq x y z
N MET A 1 -36.08 69.61 -48.09
CA MET A 1 -37.42 69.01 -47.86
C MET A 1 -37.33 67.54 -48.20
N ALA A 2 -37.55 66.66 -47.20
CA ALA A 2 -38.02 65.27 -47.24
C ALA A 2 -37.42 64.49 -46.05
N THR A 3 -38.23 64.30 -45.01
CA THR A 3 -38.06 63.31 -43.91
C THR A 3 -38.89 62.05 -44.27
N PRO A 4 -38.96 61.00 -43.43
CA PRO A 4 -37.90 60.13 -42.91
C PRO A 4 -38.22 58.62 -43.14
N GLY A 5 -37.22 57.73 -43.04
CA GLY A 5 -37.39 56.27 -43.20
C GLY A 5 -36.84 55.46 -42.02
N ASN A 6 -37.74 55.16 -41.09
CA ASN A 6 -37.73 54.20 -39.97
C ASN A 6 -36.49 53.27 -39.76
N LEU A 7 -35.83 53.39 -38.60
CA LEU A 7 -34.86 52.44 -38.06
C LEU A 7 -35.60 51.27 -37.36
N GLY A 8 -35.83 50.18 -38.10
CA GLY A 8 -36.24 48.90 -37.53
C GLY A 8 -35.04 48.14 -36.96
N SER A 9 -35.01 47.97 -35.64
CA SER A 9 -34.03 47.16 -34.93
C SER A 9 -34.22 45.67 -35.24
N SER A 10 -33.21 45.02 -35.82
CA SER A 10 -33.14 43.55 -35.89
C SER A 10 -32.00 43.05 -35.02
N VAL A 11 -32.34 42.59 -33.82
CA VAL A 11 -31.44 41.84 -32.95
C VAL A 11 -31.30 40.44 -33.54
N LEU A 12 -30.20 40.19 -34.26
CA LEU A 12 -29.82 38.85 -34.69
C LEU A 12 -29.28 38.06 -33.48
N ALA A 13 -30.15 37.26 -32.87
CA ALA A 13 -29.77 36.29 -31.85
C ALA A 13 -28.85 35.22 -32.46
N SER A 14 -27.57 35.24 -32.09
CA SER A 14 -26.61 34.17 -32.37
C SER A 14 -27.04 32.88 -31.67
N LYS A 15 -27.60 31.94 -32.42
CA LYS A 15 -27.91 30.58 -31.94
C LYS A 15 -26.62 29.80 -31.73
N THR A 16 -26.13 29.73 -30.51
CA THR A 16 -25.03 28.85 -30.11
C THR A 16 -25.49 27.40 -30.22
N LYS A 17 -25.05 26.69 -31.27
CA LYS A 17 -25.29 25.25 -31.42
C LYS A 17 -24.53 24.50 -30.32
N THR A 18 -25.25 24.06 -29.28
CA THR A 18 -24.76 23.10 -28.30
C THR A 18 -24.58 21.74 -29.00
N LYS A 19 -23.34 21.42 -29.38
CA LYS A 19 -22.98 20.05 -29.80
C LYS A 19 -23.27 19.11 -28.62
N LYS A 20 -24.32 18.29 -28.74
CA LYS A 20 -24.55 17.15 -27.83
C LYS A 20 -23.31 16.26 -27.88
N LYS A 21 -22.53 16.24 -26.79
CA LYS A 21 -21.39 15.35 -26.65
C LYS A 21 -21.91 13.92 -26.53
N HIS A 22 -21.73 13.13 -27.58
CA HIS A 22 -21.89 11.68 -27.49
C HIS A 22 -20.73 11.12 -26.67
N PHE A 23 -21.01 10.72 -25.43
CA PHE A 23 -20.05 9.98 -24.62
C PHE A 23 -20.04 8.53 -25.11
N VAL A 24 -18.98 8.15 -25.82
CA VAL A 24 -18.70 6.73 -26.08
C VAL A 24 -18.24 6.12 -24.76
N ALA A 25 -18.89 5.05 -24.32
CA ALA A 25 -18.48 4.31 -23.13
C ALA A 25 -17.04 3.80 -23.34
N GLN A 26 -16.13 4.23 -22.47
CA GLN A 26 -14.72 3.90 -22.57
C GLN A 26 -14.50 2.42 -22.23
N LYS A 27 -14.13 1.61 -23.23
CA LYS A 27 -14.01 0.15 -23.10
C LYS A 27 -12.75 -0.33 -22.38
N VAL A 28 -11.76 0.54 -22.15
CA VAL A 28 -10.44 0.16 -21.59
C VAL A 28 -10.22 0.84 -20.25
N LYS A 29 -9.78 0.05 -19.26
CA LYS A 29 -9.41 0.55 -17.92
C LYS A 29 -8.23 1.52 -18.05
N LEU A 30 -8.40 2.71 -17.48
CA LEU A 30 -7.40 3.76 -17.50
C LEU A 30 -6.68 3.81 -16.16
N PHE A 31 -5.36 3.80 -16.20
CA PHE A 31 -4.52 3.87 -15.01
C PHE A 31 -3.94 5.29 -14.89
N ARG A 32 -4.79 6.23 -14.44
CA ARG A 32 -4.38 7.62 -14.27
C ARG A 32 -3.97 7.91 -12.83
N ALA A 33 -2.79 8.45 -12.66
CA ALA A 33 -2.30 9.06 -11.43
C ALA A 33 -1.56 10.36 -11.76
N SER A 34 -1.46 11.25 -10.78
CA SER A 34 -0.65 12.47 -10.89
C SER A 34 0.83 12.17 -11.03
N ASP A 35 1.29 11.08 -10.41
CA ASP A 35 2.65 10.55 -10.56
C ASP A 35 2.69 9.50 -11.68
N PRO A 36 3.47 9.71 -12.76
CA PRO A 36 3.68 8.73 -13.84
C PRO A 36 4.10 7.34 -13.36
N LEU A 37 4.87 7.26 -12.26
CA LEU A 37 5.32 5.99 -11.68
C LEU A 37 4.14 5.18 -11.12
N LEU A 38 3.15 5.84 -10.53
CA LEU A 38 1.94 5.18 -10.03
C LEU A 38 1.06 4.68 -11.19
N SER A 39 0.94 5.45 -12.27
CA SER A 39 0.23 5.00 -13.48
C SER A 39 0.86 3.73 -14.05
N VAL A 40 2.21 3.69 -14.14
CA VAL A 40 2.96 2.52 -14.62
C VAL A 40 2.89 1.34 -13.65
N LEU A 41 2.90 1.59 -12.34
CA LEU A 41 2.68 0.55 -11.34
C LEU A 41 1.30 -0.10 -11.50
N MET A 42 0.25 0.71 -11.59
CA MET A 42 -1.13 0.22 -11.74
C MET A 42 -1.30 -0.56 -13.04
N TRP A 43 -0.78 -0.04 -14.16
CA TRP A 43 -0.79 -0.73 -15.44
C TRP A 43 -0.04 -2.05 -15.38
N GLY A 44 1.17 -2.05 -14.79
CA GLY A 44 2.04 -3.21 -14.73
C GLY A 44 1.50 -4.32 -13.84
N VAL A 45 0.94 -3.98 -12.67
CA VAL A 45 0.22 -4.94 -11.81
C VAL A 45 -0.99 -5.50 -12.55
N ASN A 46 -1.78 -4.65 -13.22
CA ASN A 46 -2.93 -5.12 -13.99
C ASN A 46 -2.51 -6.14 -15.06
N HIS A 47 -1.48 -5.81 -15.83
CA HIS A 47 -0.96 -6.70 -16.87
C HIS A 47 -0.38 -8.00 -16.29
N SER A 48 0.49 -7.90 -15.28
CA SER A 48 1.11 -9.07 -14.63
C SER A 48 0.08 -10.08 -14.11
N ILE A 49 -0.96 -9.61 -13.39
CA ILE A 49 -1.98 -10.52 -12.85
C ILE A 49 -2.80 -11.18 -13.96
N ASN A 50 -3.11 -10.46 -15.03
CA ASN A 50 -3.84 -11.03 -16.16
C ASN A 50 -3.00 -12.08 -16.89
N GLU A 51 -1.72 -11.80 -17.15
CA GLU A 51 -0.81 -12.78 -17.76
C GLU A 51 -0.66 -14.03 -16.89
N LEU A 52 -0.48 -13.85 -15.57
CA LEU A 52 -0.40 -14.96 -14.63
C LEU A 52 -1.69 -15.79 -14.58
N SER A 53 -2.86 -15.23 -14.90
CA SER A 53 -4.11 -15.99 -14.97
C SER A 53 -4.12 -17.03 -16.09
N HIS A 54 -3.28 -16.85 -17.11
CA HIS A 54 -3.09 -17.82 -18.21
C HIS A 54 -1.98 -18.84 -17.93
N VAL A 55 -1.22 -18.66 -16.85
CA VAL A 55 -0.14 -19.57 -16.44
C VAL A 55 -0.67 -20.57 -15.41
N GLN A 56 -0.52 -21.87 -15.69
CA GLN A 56 -0.94 -22.93 -14.77
C GLN A 56 -0.28 -22.77 -13.39
N ILE A 57 -1.00 -23.14 -12.33
CA ILE A 57 -0.48 -23.13 -10.96
C ILE A 57 0.34 -24.41 -10.77
N PRO A 58 1.66 -24.31 -10.54
CA PRO A 58 2.50 -25.48 -10.37
C PRO A 58 2.23 -26.10 -8.99
N VAL A 59 2.36 -27.42 -8.89
CA VAL A 59 2.20 -28.17 -7.63
C VAL A 59 3.26 -27.75 -6.60
N MET A 60 4.47 -27.44 -7.07
CA MET A 60 5.58 -26.97 -6.24
C MET A 60 6.40 -25.93 -7.00
N LEU A 61 7.02 -25.01 -6.24
CA LEU A 61 7.95 -24.03 -6.80
C LEU A 61 9.32 -24.66 -6.99
N MET A 62 9.92 -24.40 -8.15
CA MET A 62 11.25 -24.86 -8.52
C MET A 62 12.30 -23.80 -8.15
N PRO A 63 13.59 -24.16 -8.00
CA PRO A 63 14.65 -23.21 -7.70
C PRO A 63 14.74 -22.02 -8.67
N ASP A 64 14.39 -22.23 -9.94
CA ASP A 64 14.42 -21.20 -10.98
C ASP A 64 13.31 -20.15 -10.80
N ASP A 65 12.17 -20.50 -10.17
CA ASP A 65 11.10 -19.54 -9.88
C ASP A 65 11.58 -18.40 -8.96
N PHE A 66 12.56 -18.66 -8.10
CA PHE A 66 13.17 -17.68 -7.18
C PHE A 66 14.19 -16.75 -7.86
N LYS A 67 14.50 -16.99 -9.14
CA LYS A 67 15.35 -16.16 -9.99
C LYS A 67 14.62 -15.60 -11.21
N ALA A 68 13.44 -16.14 -11.50
CA ALA A 68 12.60 -15.75 -12.63
C ALA A 68 12.18 -14.27 -12.55
N TYR A 69 11.90 -13.70 -13.72
CA TYR A 69 11.32 -12.36 -13.83
C TYR A 69 10.54 -12.21 -15.13
N SER A 70 9.57 -11.31 -15.14
CA SER A 70 8.90 -10.84 -16.35
C SER A 70 9.27 -9.38 -16.58
N LYS A 71 9.59 -8.99 -17.81
CA LYS A 71 9.97 -7.62 -18.16
C LYS A 71 9.25 -7.19 -19.42
N ILE A 72 8.61 -6.03 -19.35
CA ILE A 72 7.89 -5.42 -20.45
C ILE A 72 8.45 -4.03 -20.69
N LYS A 73 8.62 -3.68 -21.96
CA LYS A 73 8.98 -2.33 -22.41
C LYS A 73 7.85 -1.85 -23.30
N VAL A 74 7.32 -0.67 -23.01
CA VAL A 74 6.27 -0.02 -23.80
C VAL A 74 6.85 1.25 -24.41
N ASP A 75 6.73 1.35 -25.73
CA ASP A 75 7.15 2.50 -26.53
C ASP A 75 5.96 2.92 -27.41
N ASN A 76 5.17 3.87 -26.95
CA ASN A 76 3.98 4.36 -27.62
C ASN A 76 4.31 5.61 -28.45
N HIS A 77 4.14 5.54 -29.77
CA HIS A 77 4.22 6.69 -30.66
C HIS A 77 2.82 7.27 -30.89
N LEU A 78 2.55 8.47 -30.35
CA LEU A 78 1.29 9.23 -30.53
C LEU A 78 0.00 8.54 -30.05
N PHE A 79 0.10 7.49 -29.23
CA PHE A 79 -1.04 6.77 -28.67
C PHE A 79 -1.12 6.95 -27.14
N ASN A 80 -2.31 7.28 -26.63
CA ASN A 80 -2.65 7.28 -25.18
C ASN A 80 -1.81 8.22 -24.27
N LYS A 81 -1.22 9.29 -24.82
CA LYS A 81 -0.32 10.22 -24.08
C LYS A 81 -0.95 10.89 -22.86
N GLU A 82 -2.26 11.12 -22.87
CA GLU A 82 -2.96 11.77 -21.75
C GLU A 82 -3.06 10.88 -20.51
N ASN A 83 -2.87 9.56 -20.66
CA ASN A 83 -3.22 8.59 -19.62
C ASN A 83 -2.03 7.78 -19.14
N MET A 84 -1.04 7.55 -20.01
CA MET A 84 0.15 6.77 -19.71
C MET A 84 1.38 7.44 -20.32
N PRO A 85 2.56 7.30 -19.68
CA PRO A 85 3.83 7.73 -20.27
C PRO A 85 4.05 7.05 -21.63
N SER A 86 4.72 7.75 -22.55
CA SER A 86 5.01 7.20 -23.89
C SER A 86 6.06 6.10 -23.82
N HIS A 87 7.04 6.21 -22.92
CA HIS A 87 8.14 5.27 -22.79
C HIS A 87 8.28 4.83 -21.34
N PHE A 88 8.07 3.54 -21.08
CA PHE A 88 8.30 2.99 -19.76
C PHE A 88 8.67 1.51 -19.81
N LYS A 89 9.28 1.03 -18.72
CA LYS A 89 9.57 -0.38 -18.49
C LYS A 89 8.97 -0.81 -17.16
N PHE A 90 8.39 -2.00 -17.16
CA PHE A 90 7.89 -2.67 -15.97
C PHE A 90 8.61 -4.01 -15.86
N LYS A 91 9.11 -4.34 -14.67
CA LYS A 91 9.68 -5.65 -14.37
C LYS A 91 9.07 -6.19 -13.09
N GLU A 92 8.57 -7.41 -13.13
CA GLU A 92 8.18 -8.18 -11.95
C GLU A 92 9.25 -9.22 -11.64
N TYR A 93 9.60 -9.34 -10.36
CA TYR A 93 10.54 -10.35 -9.87
C TYR A 93 9.78 -11.54 -9.27
N CYS A 94 10.25 -12.75 -9.54
CA CYS A 94 9.72 -14.02 -9.00
C CYS A 94 8.18 -14.15 -9.05
N PRO A 95 7.52 -13.95 -10.21
CA PRO A 95 6.05 -13.86 -10.28
C PRO A 95 5.32 -15.05 -9.64
N MET A 96 5.82 -16.26 -9.89
CA MET A 96 5.25 -17.52 -9.37
C MET A 96 5.37 -17.63 -7.86
N VAL A 97 6.48 -17.16 -7.30
CA VAL A 97 6.72 -17.16 -5.85
C VAL A 97 5.76 -16.19 -5.16
N PHE A 98 5.61 -14.96 -5.68
CA PHE A 98 4.70 -13.98 -5.09
C PHE A 98 3.22 -14.34 -5.31
N ARG A 99 2.86 -15.03 -6.40
CA ARG A 99 1.54 -15.62 -6.56
C ARG A 99 1.24 -16.66 -5.47
N ASN A 100 2.16 -17.60 -5.22
CA ASN A 100 1.97 -18.58 -4.15
C ASN A 100 1.99 -17.95 -2.74
N LEU A 101 2.79 -16.91 -2.51
CA LEU A 101 2.75 -16.16 -1.25
C LEU A 101 1.39 -15.50 -1.03
N ARG A 102 0.80 -14.87 -2.06
CA ARG A 102 -0.55 -14.28 -1.98
C ARG A 102 -1.59 -15.32 -1.59
N GLU A 103 -1.57 -16.49 -2.23
CA GLU A 103 -2.42 -17.63 -1.88
C GLU A 103 -2.26 -18.05 -0.41
N ARG A 104 -1.02 -18.23 0.06
CA ARG A 104 -0.72 -18.62 1.46
C ARG A 104 -1.15 -17.58 2.49
N PHE A 105 -1.24 -16.32 2.09
CA PHE A 105 -1.79 -15.25 2.93
C PHE A 105 -3.31 -15.08 2.76
N GLY A 106 -3.99 -15.94 2.01
CA GLY A 106 -5.43 -15.86 1.76
C GLY A 106 -5.81 -14.61 0.98
N ILE A 107 -4.98 -14.24 -0.01
CA ILE A 107 -5.21 -13.10 -0.90
C ILE A 107 -5.50 -13.64 -2.29
N ASP A 108 -6.71 -13.36 -2.79
CA ASP A 108 -7.07 -13.63 -4.17
C ASP A 108 -6.38 -12.63 -5.12
N ASP A 109 -5.95 -13.13 -6.28
CA ASP A 109 -5.18 -12.36 -7.26
C ASP A 109 -6.00 -11.21 -7.88
N GLN A 110 -7.31 -11.43 -8.11
CA GLN A 110 -8.21 -10.40 -8.64
C GLN A 110 -8.50 -9.33 -7.58
N ASP A 111 -8.69 -9.72 -6.32
CA ASP A 111 -8.81 -8.78 -5.21
C ASP A 111 -7.54 -7.93 -5.05
N PHE A 112 -6.36 -8.54 -5.12
CA PHE A 112 -5.08 -7.84 -5.08
C PHE A 112 -4.93 -6.83 -6.22
N GLN A 113 -5.22 -7.27 -7.45
CA GLN A 113 -5.21 -6.41 -8.64
C GLN A 113 -6.21 -5.25 -8.48
N ASN A 114 -7.43 -5.52 -8.02
CA ASN A 114 -8.45 -4.50 -7.83
C ASN A 114 -8.04 -3.46 -6.79
N SER A 115 -7.54 -3.87 -5.63
CA SER A 115 -7.05 -2.96 -4.58
C SER A 115 -5.92 -2.03 -5.06
N LEU A 116 -5.04 -2.52 -5.93
CA LEU A 116 -3.90 -1.74 -6.41
C LEU A 116 -4.21 -0.88 -7.64
N THR A 117 -5.23 -1.22 -8.42
CA THR A 117 -5.42 -0.64 -9.77
C THR A 117 -6.77 0.03 -10.00
N ARG A 118 -7.75 -0.11 -9.08
CA ARG A 118 -9.06 0.56 -9.21
C ARG A 118 -8.96 2.07 -9.01
N SER A 119 -8.07 2.52 -8.14
CA SER A 119 -7.75 3.92 -7.90
C SER A 119 -6.27 4.06 -7.56
N ALA A 120 -5.70 5.22 -7.85
CA ALA A 120 -4.30 5.51 -7.55
C ALA A 120 -4.00 5.32 -6.05
N PRO A 121 -2.88 4.66 -5.70
CA PRO A 121 -2.40 4.59 -4.33
C PRO A 121 -2.18 5.98 -3.73
N LEU A 122 -2.54 6.13 -2.46
CA LEU A 122 -2.43 7.38 -1.72
C LEU A 122 -1.02 7.51 -1.12
N PRO A 123 -0.34 8.66 -1.27
CA PRO A 123 0.95 8.89 -0.61
C PRO A 123 0.78 8.95 0.91
N ASN A 124 1.74 8.43 1.66
CA ASN A 124 1.81 8.61 3.10
C ASN A 124 2.88 9.67 3.43
N ASP A 125 2.50 10.75 4.11
CA ASP A 125 3.43 11.82 4.57
C ASP A 125 4.42 11.38 5.67
N SER A 126 4.47 10.08 5.95
CA SER A 126 5.48 9.47 6.82
C SER A 126 6.79 9.35 6.03
N GLN A 127 7.44 10.49 5.76
CA GLN A 127 8.84 10.48 5.34
C GLN A 127 9.65 9.84 6.47
N ALA A 128 9.91 8.54 6.37
CA ALA A 128 10.89 7.90 7.21
C ALA A 128 12.25 8.59 6.98
N ARG A 129 13.09 8.71 8.01
CA ARG A 129 14.45 9.27 7.94
C ARG A 129 15.31 8.70 6.80
N SER A 130 14.93 7.56 6.21
CA SER A 130 15.65 6.87 5.13
C SER A 130 15.28 7.29 3.70
N GLY A 131 14.44 8.32 3.49
CA GLY A 131 14.02 8.74 2.15
C GLY A 131 13.11 7.75 1.41
N ALA A 132 12.66 6.68 2.10
CA ALA A 132 11.74 5.70 1.54
C ALA A 132 10.34 6.30 1.37
N ARG A 133 9.82 6.26 0.14
CA ARG A 133 8.44 6.67 -0.18
C ARG A 133 7.48 5.53 0.12
N PHE A 134 6.36 5.85 0.75
CA PHE A 134 5.30 4.92 1.06
C PHE A 134 4.00 5.37 0.41
N HIS A 135 3.32 4.44 -0.22
CA HIS A 135 1.94 4.61 -0.66
C HIS A 135 1.07 3.54 -0.05
N THR A 136 -0.21 3.84 0.08
CA THR A 136 -1.23 2.91 0.56
C THR A 136 -2.26 2.71 -0.54
N SER A 137 -2.64 1.47 -0.84
CA SER A 137 -3.79 1.19 -1.74
C SER A 137 -5.03 1.97 -1.30
N TYR A 138 -5.93 2.32 -2.23
CA TYR A 138 -7.09 3.17 -1.92
C TYR A 138 -8.01 2.59 -0.84
N ASP A 139 -8.09 1.26 -0.75
CA ASP A 139 -8.87 0.52 0.25
C ASP A 139 -8.09 0.21 1.53
N LYS A 140 -6.87 0.75 1.65
CA LYS A 140 -5.96 0.63 2.80
C LYS A 140 -5.53 -0.80 3.14
N ARG A 141 -5.69 -1.77 2.22
CA ARG A 141 -5.30 -3.17 2.45
C ARG A 141 -3.81 -3.44 2.26
N TYR A 142 -3.15 -2.69 1.38
CA TYR A 142 -1.76 -2.89 0.99
C TYR A 142 -0.93 -1.62 1.13
N VAL A 143 0.35 -1.81 1.44
CA VAL A 143 1.38 -0.77 1.46
C VAL A 143 2.35 -1.03 0.32
N ILE A 144 2.67 0.01 -0.43
CA ILE A 144 3.68 0.00 -1.50
C ILE A 144 4.85 0.83 -0.98
N LYS A 145 6.00 0.19 -0.82
CA LYS A 145 7.21 0.83 -0.31
C LYS A 145 8.25 0.90 -1.41
N THR A 146 8.83 2.08 -1.62
CA THR A 146 10.05 2.22 -2.42
C THR A 146 11.23 1.68 -1.64
N ILE A 147 12.00 0.81 -2.30
CA ILE A 147 13.18 0.13 -1.77
C ILE A 147 14.39 0.41 -2.68
N THR A 148 15.60 0.13 -2.19
CA THR A 148 16.83 0.28 -2.98
C THR A 148 17.10 -0.96 -3.85
N GLY A 149 18.05 -0.88 -4.78
CA GLY A 149 18.53 -2.06 -5.50
C GLY A 149 19.21 -3.09 -4.58
N GLU A 150 19.83 -2.63 -3.50
CA GLU A 150 20.43 -3.48 -2.46
C GLU A 150 19.36 -4.25 -1.69
N ASP A 151 18.25 -3.58 -1.32
CA ASP A 151 17.09 -4.24 -0.68
C ASP A 151 16.50 -5.34 -1.59
N VAL A 152 16.48 -5.14 -2.91
CA VAL A 152 16.03 -6.16 -3.88
C VAL A 152 16.97 -7.36 -3.90
N ALA A 153 18.28 -7.12 -3.92
CA ALA A 153 19.27 -8.20 -3.88
C ALA A 153 19.18 -9.00 -2.57
N GLU A 154 19.01 -8.31 -1.44
CA GLU A 154 18.76 -8.93 -0.15
C GLU A 154 17.46 -9.74 -0.12
N MET A 155 16.38 -9.21 -0.71
CA MET A 155 15.11 -9.93 -0.83
C MET A 155 15.30 -11.25 -1.58
N HIS A 156 16.02 -11.26 -2.71
CA HIS A 156 16.33 -12.51 -3.42
C HIS A 156 17.12 -13.51 -2.57
N ASN A 157 18.08 -13.04 -1.75
CA ASN A 157 18.87 -13.90 -0.86
C ASN A 157 18.05 -14.55 0.26
N ILE A 158 16.93 -13.93 0.65
CA ILE A 158 16.05 -14.46 1.71
C ILE A 158 14.81 -15.17 1.17
N LEU A 159 14.38 -14.89 -0.06
CA LEU A 159 13.06 -15.26 -0.58
C LEU A 159 12.76 -16.76 -0.46
N LYS A 160 13.73 -17.63 -0.76
CA LYS A 160 13.55 -19.09 -0.64
C LYS A 160 13.27 -19.52 0.80
N LYS A 161 14.04 -19.00 1.77
CA LYS A 161 13.85 -19.33 3.19
C LYS A 161 12.59 -18.67 3.76
N TYR A 162 12.29 -17.45 3.33
CA TYR A 162 11.06 -16.77 3.70
C TYR A 162 9.84 -17.57 3.23
N HIS A 163 9.80 -17.97 1.96
CA HIS A 163 8.73 -18.80 1.42
C HIS A 163 8.56 -20.11 2.20
N GLN A 164 9.66 -20.84 2.45
CA GLN A 164 9.65 -22.05 3.26
C GLN A 164 9.06 -21.81 4.65
N TYR A 165 9.47 -20.72 5.32
CA TYR A 165 8.89 -20.38 6.61
C TYR A 165 7.39 -20.11 6.54
N ILE A 166 6.92 -19.37 5.53
CA ILE A 166 5.50 -19.10 5.33
C ILE A 166 4.71 -20.40 5.10
N VAL A 167 5.32 -21.40 4.44
CA VAL A 167 4.74 -22.74 4.29
C VAL A 167 4.58 -23.41 5.66
N GLU A 168 5.66 -23.47 6.44
CA GLU A 168 5.71 -24.15 7.75
C GLU A 168 4.78 -23.50 8.79
N CYS A 169 4.71 -22.16 8.82
CA CYS A 169 3.84 -21.43 9.73
C CYS A 169 2.42 -21.20 9.18
N HIS A 170 2.08 -21.77 8.02
CA HIS A 170 0.78 -21.64 7.37
C HIS A 170 0.33 -20.17 7.17
N GLY A 171 1.28 -19.28 6.87
CA GLY A 171 1.03 -17.84 6.71
C GLY A 171 0.79 -17.07 8.01
N ILE A 172 0.87 -17.71 9.18
CA ILE A 172 0.62 -17.10 10.49
C ILE A 172 1.93 -16.57 11.08
N THR A 173 2.27 -15.32 10.77
CA THR A 173 3.51 -14.65 11.19
C THR A 173 3.28 -13.15 11.45
N LEU A 174 4.16 -12.52 12.24
CA LEU A 174 4.26 -11.06 12.40
C LEU A 174 5.21 -10.41 11.39
N LEU A 175 5.93 -11.21 10.59
CA LEU A 175 6.76 -10.70 9.50
C LEU A 175 5.88 -10.00 8.42
N PRO A 176 6.43 -9.07 7.63
CA PRO A 176 5.72 -8.41 6.56
C PRO A 176 5.34 -9.48 5.55
N GLN A 177 4.07 -9.46 5.14
CA GLN A 177 3.57 -10.37 4.13
C GLN A 177 3.90 -9.77 2.78
N PHE A 178 4.97 -10.25 2.13
CA PHE A 178 5.42 -9.75 0.83
C PHE A 178 4.56 -10.33 -0.29
N LEU A 179 3.98 -9.46 -1.12
CA LEU A 179 2.93 -9.81 -2.09
C LEU A 179 3.33 -9.57 -3.54
N GLY A 180 4.41 -8.82 -3.77
CA GLY A 180 4.94 -8.54 -5.09
C GLY A 180 6.14 -7.60 -5.00
N MET A 181 7.08 -7.75 -5.93
CA MET A 181 8.27 -6.93 -6.03
C MET A 181 8.48 -6.52 -7.48
N TYR A 182 8.60 -5.20 -7.72
CA TYR A 182 8.59 -4.63 -9.06
C TYR A 182 9.71 -3.61 -9.24
N ARG A 183 10.15 -3.45 -10.48
CA ARG A 183 11.00 -2.33 -10.92
C ARG A 183 10.28 -1.56 -12.02
N LEU A 184 10.20 -0.26 -11.84
CA LEU A 184 9.56 0.68 -12.75
C LEU A 184 10.64 1.58 -13.33
N ASN A 185 10.59 1.84 -14.63
CA ASN A 185 11.42 2.85 -15.27
C ASN A 185 10.52 3.72 -16.14
N VAL A 186 10.45 5.01 -15.86
CA VAL A 186 9.62 5.98 -16.58
C VAL A 186 10.47 7.21 -16.88
N ASP A 187 10.61 7.55 -18.16
CA ASP A 187 11.38 8.72 -18.62
C ASP A 187 12.79 8.82 -17.99
N GLY A 188 13.46 7.67 -17.84
CA GLY A 188 14.81 7.56 -17.26
C GLY A 188 14.85 7.44 -15.74
N VAL A 189 13.76 7.70 -15.02
CA VAL A 189 13.67 7.51 -13.56
C VAL A 189 13.38 6.04 -13.26
N GLU A 190 14.32 5.37 -12.60
CA GLU A 190 14.17 3.99 -12.14
C GLU A 190 13.87 3.92 -10.64
N ILE A 191 12.83 3.16 -10.26
CA ILE A 191 12.53 2.84 -8.86
C ILE A 191 12.23 1.35 -8.67
N TYR A 192 12.48 0.88 -7.47
CA TYR A 192 12.12 -0.46 -7.02
C TYR A 192 11.04 -0.34 -5.95
N VAL A 193 10.04 -1.23 -6.02
CA VAL A 193 8.94 -1.23 -5.07
C VAL A 193 8.65 -2.65 -4.58
N ILE A 194 8.26 -2.74 -3.32
CA ILE A 194 7.72 -3.97 -2.73
C ILE A 194 6.33 -3.69 -2.17
N VAL A 195 5.41 -4.61 -2.40
CA VAL A 195 4.04 -4.54 -1.89
C VAL A 195 3.91 -5.49 -0.72
N THR A 196 3.39 -4.97 0.40
CA THR A 196 3.08 -5.77 1.59
C THR A 196 1.63 -5.61 2.02
N ARG A 197 1.11 -6.58 2.78
CA ARG A 197 -0.13 -6.35 3.52
C ARG A 197 0.05 -5.18 4.48
N ASN A 198 -0.96 -4.32 4.56
CA ASN A 198 -1.00 -3.28 5.58
C ASN A 198 -1.21 -3.94 6.95
N VAL A 199 -0.32 -3.66 7.89
CA VAL A 199 -0.45 -4.12 9.28
C VAL A 199 -1.67 -3.47 9.94
N PHE A 200 -2.13 -2.33 9.42
CA PHE A 200 -3.22 -1.57 10.01
C PHE A 200 -4.54 -2.11 9.46
N SER A 201 -5.53 -2.25 10.35
CA SER A 201 -6.91 -2.48 9.90
C SER A 201 -7.35 -1.41 8.91
N HIS A 202 -7.86 -1.84 7.75
CA HIS A 202 -8.49 -0.96 6.78
C HIS A 202 -9.81 -0.33 7.29
N ARG A 203 -10.35 -0.82 8.41
CA ARG A 203 -11.64 -0.38 8.98
C ARG A 203 -11.53 0.41 10.28
N LEU A 204 -10.47 0.18 11.06
CA LEU A 204 -10.29 0.80 12.37
C LEU A 204 -9.24 1.90 12.29
N SER A 205 -9.59 3.08 12.77
CA SER A 205 -8.62 4.17 12.85
C SER A 205 -7.57 3.87 13.93
N VAL A 206 -6.31 4.03 13.54
CA VAL A 206 -5.17 4.04 14.45
C VAL A 206 -5.15 5.40 15.13
N TYR A 207 -5.12 5.43 16.46
CA TYR A 207 -5.02 6.68 17.23
C TYR A 207 -3.64 6.89 17.85
N ARG A 208 -2.82 5.84 17.94
CA ARG A 208 -1.44 5.93 18.43
C ARG A 208 -0.55 4.88 17.76
N LYS A 209 0.69 5.25 17.47
CA LYS A 209 1.64 4.45 16.69
C LYS A 209 3.03 4.52 17.31
N TYR A 210 3.65 3.36 17.49
CA TYR A 210 4.99 3.21 18.04
C TYR A 210 5.84 2.31 17.14
N ASP A 211 6.97 2.81 16.65
CA ASP A 211 8.07 1.98 16.14
C ASP A 211 8.89 1.53 17.36
N LEU A 212 8.86 0.25 17.73
CA LEU A 212 9.63 -0.31 18.85
C LEU A 212 10.74 -1.23 18.33
N LYS A 213 11.96 -1.06 18.83
CA LYS A 213 13.15 -1.85 18.45
C LYS A 213 13.85 -2.51 19.63
N GLY A 214 13.52 -2.13 20.86
CA GLY A 214 14.14 -2.63 22.09
C GLY A 214 15.49 -1.97 22.43
N SER A 215 15.95 -1.00 21.62
CA SER A 215 17.12 -0.18 21.95
C SER A 215 16.69 1.17 22.54
N THR A 216 17.63 1.90 23.16
CA THR A 216 17.36 3.21 23.80
C THR A 216 18.04 4.37 23.07
N VAL A 217 19.07 4.11 22.26
CA VAL A 217 19.84 5.13 21.55
C VAL A 217 19.09 5.64 20.32
N ALA A 218 18.83 6.95 20.26
CA ALA A 218 18.07 7.61 19.19
C ALA A 218 16.64 7.05 18.98
N ARG A 219 16.05 6.51 20.05
CA ARG A 219 14.70 5.91 20.09
C ARG A 219 13.67 6.83 20.74
N GLU A 220 13.77 8.12 20.44
CA GLU A 220 12.72 9.12 20.67
C GLU A 220 12.27 9.73 19.34
N ALA A 221 10.99 10.06 19.21
CA ALA A 221 10.46 10.82 18.08
C ALA A 221 10.96 12.27 18.13
N SER A 222 11.33 12.81 16.97
CA SER A 222 11.70 14.23 16.85
C SER A 222 10.48 15.13 17.05
N ASP A 223 10.68 16.38 17.47
CA ASP A 223 9.60 17.36 17.63
C ASP A 223 8.75 17.53 16.37
N LYS A 224 9.38 17.53 15.18
CA LYS A 224 8.68 17.55 13.89
C LYS A 224 7.73 16.36 13.67
N GLU A 225 8.08 15.19 14.19
CA GLU A 225 7.21 14.00 14.10
C GLU A 225 6.10 14.09 15.14
N LYS A 226 6.42 14.52 16.37
CA LYS A 226 5.46 14.73 17.47
C LYS A 226 4.40 15.77 17.14
N ALA A 227 4.71 16.76 16.28
CA ALA A 227 3.78 17.78 15.82
C ALA A 227 2.73 17.30 14.80
N LYS A 228 2.87 16.08 14.24
CA LYS A 228 1.88 15.51 13.31
C LYS A 228 0.62 15.08 14.06
N GLU A 229 -0.52 15.06 13.37
CA GLU A 229 -1.80 14.57 13.94
C GLU A 229 -1.71 13.12 14.44
N LEU A 230 -0.96 12.27 13.72
CA LEU A 230 -0.72 10.88 14.09
C LEU A 230 0.79 10.57 14.09
N PRO A 231 1.52 10.94 15.16
CA PRO A 231 2.96 10.77 15.25
C PRO A 231 3.34 9.29 15.32
N THR A 232 4.51 8.97 14.78
CA THR A 232 5.18 7.68 14.95
C THR A 232 6.18 7.80 16.10
N LEU A 233 5.71 7.47 17.30
CA LEU A 233 6.49 7.48 18.54
C LEU A 233 7.49 6.30 18.56
N LYS A 234 8.44 6.32 19.49
CA LYS A 234 9.48 5.28 19.60
C LYS A 234 9.57 4.72 21.03
N ASP A 235 10.58 3.89 21.29
CA ASP A 235 10.77 3.16 22.55
C ASP A 235 10.82 4.09 23.78
N ASN A 236 11.59 5.18 23.73
CA ASN A 236 11.72 6.10 24.87
C ASN A 236 10.41 6.87 25.10
N ASP A 237 9.70 7.23 24.03
CA ASP A 237 8.37 7.86 24.14
C ASP A 237 7.37 6.91 24.82
N PHE A 238 7.38 5.63 24.44
CA PHE A 238 6.50 4.61 25.02
C PHE A 238 6.73 4.45 26.54
N ILE A 239 8.00 4.43 26.96
CA ILE A 239 8.39 4.29 28.37
C ILE A 239 8.04 5.56 29.15
N ASN A 240 8.41 6.74 28.63
CA ASN A 240 8.19 8.03 29.31
C ASN A 240 6.71 8.37 29.48
N GLU A 241 5.86 7.98 28.53
CA GLU A 241 4.41 8.13 28.63
C GLU A 241 3.75 7.09 29.56
N GLY A 242 4.50 6.14 30.11
CA GLY A 242 3.97 5.05 30.93
C GLY A 242 2.97 4.16 30.18
N GLN A 243 3.12 4.04 28.85
CA GLN A 243 2.16 3.35 28.01
C GLN A 243 2.13 1.85 28.34
N LYS A 244 0.92 1.28 28.41
CA LYS A 244 0.69 -0.15 28.61
C LYS A 244 -0.17 -0.72 27.49
N ILE A 245 0.06 -1.99 27.18
CA ILE A 245 -0.74 -2.75 26.21
C ILE A 245 -1.47 -3.82 27.00
N TYR A 246 -2.78 -3.67 27.11
CA TYR A 246 -3.64 -4.60 27.82
C TYR A 246 -4.14 -5.67 26.84
N ILE A 247 -3.63 -6.87 27.01
CA ILE A 247 -4.00 -8.09 26.29
C ILE A 247 -4.14 -9.20 27.32
N ASP A 248 -5.10 -10.10 27.14
CA ASP A 248 -5.25 -11.28 28.00
C ASP A 248 -4.07 -12.25 27.85
N ASP A 249 -3.87 -13.10 28.85
CA ASP A 249 -2.71 -13.99 28.93
C ASP A 249 -2.63 -14.97 27.76
N ASN A 250 -3.78 -15.45 27.26
CA ASN A 250 -3.82 -16.35 26.11
C ASN A 250 -3.31 -15.66 24.85
N ASN A 251 -3.85 -14.48 24.53
CA ASN A 251 -3.41 -13.70 23.37
C ASN A 251 -1.95 -13.22 23.51
N LYS A 252 -1.52 -12.86 24.73
CA LYS A 252 -0.12 -12.50 25.03
C LYS A 252 0.82 -13.66 24.76
N LYS A 253 0.49 -14.86 25.25
CA LYS A 253 1.28 -16.07 25.02
C LYS A 253 1.39 -16.37 23.53
N MET A 254 0.27 -16.39 22.82
CA MET A 254 0.25 -16.61 21.36
C MET A 254 1.08 -15.57 20.59
N PHE A 255 1.00 -14.30 20.99
CA PHE A 255 1.78 -13.23 20.37
C PHE A 255 3.29 -13.41 20.59
N LEU A 256 3.70 -13.67 21.84
CA LEU A 256 5.11 -13.85 22.18
C LEU A 256 5.71 -15.10 21.55
N GLU A 257 4.94 -16.19 21.43
CA GLU A 257 5.37 -17.41 20.73
C GLU A 257 5.62 -17.15 19.24
N LYS A 258 4.73 -16.41 18.56
CA LYS A 258 4.94 -16.00 17.16
C LYS A 258 6.16 -15.10 17.01
N LEU A 259 6.28 -14.10 17.89
CA LEU A 259 7.41 -13.17 17.88
C LEU A 259 8.74 -13.89 18.06
N LYS A 260 8.80 -14.87 18.97
CA LYS A 260 9.99 -15.69 19.19
C LYS A 260 10.39 -16.46 17.92
N LYS A 261 9.44 -17.17 17.29
CA LYS A 261 9.68 -17.91 16.03
C LYS A 261 10.15 -17.01 14.89
N ASP A 262 9.53 -15.84 14.73
CA ASP A 262 9.89 -14.86 13.70
C ASP A 262 11.31 -14.30 13.89
N VAL A 263 11.75 -14.15 15.14
CA VAL A 263 13.11 -13.67 15.47
C VAL A 263 14.15 -14.77 15.29
N GLU A 264 13.85 -16.04 15.61
CA GLU A 264 14.79 -17.16 15.46
C GLU A 264 15.23 -17.36 14.00
N ILE A 265 14.30 -17.23 13.07
CA ILE A 265 14.58 -17.35 11.62
C ILE A 265 15.51 -16.24 11.11
N ARG A 266 15.48 -15.08 11.77
CA ARG A 266 16.40 -13.98 11.50
C ARG A 266 17.81 -14.30 11.99
N LEU A 267 17.93 -14.86 13.20
CA LEU A 267 19.21 -15.19 13.84
C LEU A 267 19.94 -16.36 13.18
N GLY A 268 19.22 -17.28 12.52
CA GLY A 268 19.80 -18.38 11.75
C GLY A 268 20.64 -17.97 10.51
N LYS A 269 20.80 -16.66 10.25
CA LYS A 269 21.72 -16.12 9.25
C LYS A 269 22.59 -15.03 9.89
N ARG A 270 23.84 -14.90 9.43
CA ARG A 270 24.66 -13.69 9.59
C ARG A 270 24.09 -12.49 8.80
N CYS A 271 22.77 -12.29 8.84
CA CYS A 271 22.07 -11.18 8.20
C CYS A 271 21.88 -10.09 9.26
N THR A 272 22.90 -9.26 9.44
CA THR A 272 22.81 -7.99 10.19
C THR A 272 21.99 -6.95 9.41
N SER A 273 21.73 -7.17 8.13
CA SER A 273 20.83 -6.39 7.31
C SER A 273 19.46 -7.07 7.25
N TRP A 274 18.53 -6.60 8.06
CA TRP A 274 17.09 -6.71 7.80
C TRP A 274 16.49 -5.33 8.15
N PRO A 275 16.88 -4.26 7.43
CA PRO A 275 16.39 -2.91 7.75
C PRO A 275 14.86 -2.80 7.61
N LEU A 276 14.22 -3.69 6.85
CA LEU A 276 12.78 -3.78 6.65
C LEU A 276 11.98 -4.36 7.83
N LEU A 277 12.64 -4.89 8.86
CA LEU A 277 12.01 -5.78 9.84
C LEU A 277 12.35 -5.55 11.31
N THR A 278 13.10 -4.49 11.62
CA THR A 278 13.53 -4.23 13.00
C THR A 278 12.46 -3.56 13.86
N SER A 279 11.51 -2.85 13.26
CA SER A 279 10.44 -2.17 13.99
C SER A 279 9.27 -3.11 14.25
N LEU A 280 9.06 -3.51 15.51
CA LEU A 280 7.74 -3.94 15.94
C LEU A 280 6.86 -2.68 15.98
N LEU A 281 6.04 -2.51 14.95
CA LEU A 281 5.11 -1.40 14.90
C LEU A 281 3.88 -1.73 15.75
N ILE A 282 3.89 -1.29 17.00
CA ILE A 282 2.72 -1.42 17.87
C ILE A 282 1.80 -0.24 17.63
N MET A 283 0.52 -0.53 17.39
CA MET A 283 -0.49 0.50 17.34
C MET A 283 -1.69 0.15 18.17
N MET A 284 -2.26 1.20 18.74
CA MET A 284 -3.53 1.13 19.41
C MET A 284 -4.60 1.62 18.44
N GLN A 285 -5.56 0.73 18.15
CA GLN A 285 -6.71 1.03 17.31
C GLN A 285 -7.93 1.23 18.21
N ARG A 286 -8.77 2.21 17.88
CA ARG A 286 -10.05 2.34 18.59
C ARG A 286 -10.94 1.15 18.21
N LYS A 287 -11.36 0.33 19.18
CA LYS A 287 -12.64 -0.38 19.02
C LYS A 287 -13.71 0.71 18.87
N LYS A 288 -14.64 0.58 17.92
CA LYS A 288 -15.79 1.48 17.84
C LYS A 288 -16.62 1.34 19.12
N LEU A 289 -16.32 2.16 20.11
CA LEU A 289 -17.11 2.40 21.31
C LEU A 289 -17.71 3.82 21.42
N PRO A 290 -17.95 4.63 20.35
CA PRO A 290 -18.61 5.93 20.53
C PRO A 290 -20.13 5.94 20.30
N MET A 291 -20.82 4.79 20.12
CA MET A 291 -22.30 4.75 20.11
C MET A 291 -22.89 4.27 21.44
N LEU A 292 -22.26 3.30 22.10
CA LEU A 292 -22.73 2.78 23.40
C LEU A 292 -22.53 3.78 24.54
N GLN A 293 -21.45 4.57 24.53
CA GLN A 293 -21.26 5.63 25.53
C GLN A 293 -22.29 6.76 25.38
N LYS A 294 -22.70 7.10 24.14
CA LYS A 294 -23.78 8.08 23.89
C LYS A 294 -25.16 7.55 24.28
N LEU A 295 -25.44 6.26 24.07
CA LEU A 295 -26.68 5.60 24.53
C LEU A 295 -26.73 5.45 26.05
N LEU A 296 -25.61 5.17 26.72
CA LEU A 296 -25.55 5.09 28.18
C LEU A 296 -25.69 6.49 28.82
N ASN A 297 -25.05 7.51 28.26
CA ASN A 297 -25.15 8.88 28.78
C ASN A 297 -26.54 9.52 28.52
N THR A 298 -27.21 9.21 27.40
CA THR A 298 -28.58 9.69 27.13
C THR A 298 -29.67 8.89 27.85
N GLY A 299 -29.35 7.71 28.39
CA GLY A 299 -30.25 6.90 29.22
C GLY A 299 -30.21 7.24 30.71
N LEU A 300 -29.11 7.83 31.20
CA LEU A 300 -28.92 8.20 32.61
C LEU A 300 -29.45 9.60 32.95
N GLU A 301 -29.56 10.53 31.99
CA GLU A 301 -30.14 11.87 32.22
C GLU A 301 -31.68 11.87 32.30
N ARG A 302 -32.36 10.74 32.02
CA ARG A 302 -33.84 10.64 32.09
C ARG A 302 -34.40 9.98 33.35
N ARG A 303 -33.57 9.69 34.37
CA ARG A 303 -34.02 9.06 35.63
C ARG A 303 -33.67 9.83 36.91
N SER A 304 -33.35 11.11 36.81
CA SER A 304 -33.09 11.93 38.00
C SER A 304 -33.65 13.34 37.84
N GLN A 305 -34.97 13.45 37.78
CA GLN A 305 -35.72 14.58 38.34
C GLN A 305 -36.94 13.99 39.06
N PRO A 306 -37.24 14.47 40.29
CA PRO A 306 -38.26 13.90 41.16
C PRO A 306 -39.68 14.00 40.63
#